data_AF-A0A7V1ZM10-F1
#
_entry.id   AF-A0A7V1ZM10-F1
#
_cell.length_a   1.000
_cell.length_b   1.000
_cell.length_c   1.000
_cell.angle_alpha   90.00
_cell.angle_beta   90.00
_cell.angle_gamma   90.00
#
_symmetry.space_group_name_H-M   'P 1'
#
loop_
_entity.id
_entity.type
_entity.pdbx_description
1 polymer ?
#
loop_
_entity_poly.entity_id
_entity_poly.type
_entity_poly.pdbx_seq_one_letter_code
_entity_poly.pdbx_strand_id
1 'polypeptide(L)'
;APQWEVAIDRMKAALETYEITGIKTTIPLLIKIMEDPDFRAGKFNTKYLETHPHLFEYEEKLGKEDFVAFLSAAIAAYHGL
;
A
#
# COMPACT_ATOMS: atom_id res chain seq x y z
N ALA A 1 -11.09 -27.59 -1.79
CA ALA A 1 -11.69 -26.24 -1.62
C ALA A 1 -10.54 -25.22 -1.50
N PRO A 2 -10.67 -23.98 -2.00
CA PRO A 2 -9.65 -22.96 -1.78
C PRO A 2 -9.48 -22.70 -0.28
N GLN A 3 -8.22 -22.65 0.18
CA GLN A 3 -7.87 -22.43 1.59
C GLN A 3 -7.80 -20.92 1.89
N TRP A 4 -8.22 -20.52 3.09
CA TRP A 4 -8.27 -19.11 3.53
C TRP A 4 -6.95 -18.37 3.33
N GLU A 5 -5.84 -18.95 3.80
CA GLU A 5 -4.50 -18.37 3.63
C GLU A 5 -4.14 -18.15 2.16
N VAL A 6 -4.45 -19.12 1.29
CA VAL A 6 -4.18 -19.00 -0.15
C VAL A 6 -5.00 -17.87 -0.78
N ALA A 7 -6.21 -17.59 -0.27
CA ALA A 7 -7.01 -16.46 -0.74
C ALA A 7 -6.43 -15.12 -0.30
N ILE A 8 -5.95 -15.02 0.95
CA ILE A 8 -5.28 -13.83 1.48
C ILE A 8 -3.99 -13.55 0.69
N ASP A 9 -3.15 -14.56 0.49
CA ASP A 9 -1.89 -14.41 -0.23
C ASP A 9 -2.10 -14.01 -1.68
N ARG A 10 -3.14 -14.55 -2.34
CA ARG A 10 -3.53 -14.13 -3.69
C ARG A 10 -4.03 -12.69 -3.73
N MET A 11 -4.83 -12.27 -2.76
CA MET A 11 -5.30 -10.88 -2.68
C MET A 11 -4.14 -9.91 -2.46
N LYS A 12 -3.23 -10.24 -1.54
CA LYS A 12 -2.01 -9.46 -1.32
C LYS A 12 -1.18 -9.34 -2.59
N ALA A 13 -0.90 -10.45 -3.26
CA ALA A 13 -0.12 -10.45 -4.51
C ALA A 13 -0.81 -9.61 -5.61
N ALA A 14 -2.13 -9.71 -5.75
CA ALA A 14 -2.87 -8.88 -6.70
C ALA A 14 -2.71 -7.39 -6.37
N LEU A 15 -2.90 -7.00 -5.11
CA LEU A 15 -2.72 -5.62 -4.64
C LEU A 15 -1.31 -5.09 -4.90
N GLU A 16 -0.28 -5.89 -4.67
CA GLU A 16 1.13 -5.50 -4.92
C GLU A 16 1.45 -5.32 -6.40
N THR A 17 0.70 -5.95 -7.30
CA THR A 17 0.89 -5.82 -8.77
C THR A 17 0.14 -4.66 -9.40
N TYR A 18 -0.83 -4.05 -8.70
CA TYR A 18 -1.55 -2.91 -9.25
C TYR A 18 -0.66 -1.68 -9.37
N GLU A 19 -0.59 -1.12 -10.58
CA GLU A 19 0.03 0.18 -10.83
C GLU A 19 -1.06 1.21 -11.16
N ILE A 20 -1.33 2.10 -10.20
CA ILE A 20 -2.29 3.20 -10.33
C ILE A 20 -1.53 4.48 -9.97
N THR A 21 -1.53 5.46 -10.89
CA THR A 21 -0.84 6.74 -10.72
C THR A 21 -1.82 7.91 -10.78
N GLY A 22 -1.40 9.09 -10.32
CA GLY A 22 -2.18 10.33 -10.35
C GLY A 22 -3.24 10.49 -9.25
N ILE A 23 -3.58 9.43 -8.50
CA ILE A 23 -4.50 9.50 -7.36
C ILE A 23 -4.06 8.61 -6.20
N LYS A 24 -4.42 9.00 -4.97
CA LYS A 24 -4.27 8.15 -3.79
C LYS A 24 -5.26 7.00 -3.82
N THR A 25 -4.83 5.82 -3.36
CA THR A 25 -5.67 4.61 -3.29
C THR A 25 -5.60 4.00 -1.89
N THR A 26 -6.54 3.11 -1.58
CA THR A 26 -6.55 2.35 -0.32
C THR A 26 -5.68 1.09 -0.36
N ILE A 27 -4.93 0.86 -1.45
CA ILE A 27 -4.07 -0.31 -1.62
C ILE A 27 -3.10 -0.50 -0.43
N PRO A 28 -2.40 0.53 0.09
CA PRO A 28 -1.49 0.36 1.22
C PRO A 28 -2.19 -0.19 2.48
N LEU A 29 -3.37 0.34 2.80
CA LEU A 29 -4.18 -0.13 3.92
C LEU A 29 -4.62 -1.58 3.73
N LEU A 30 -5.07 -1.94 2.53
CA LEU A 30 -5.52 -3.29 2.23
C LEU A 30 -4.37 -4.30 2.34
N ILE A 31 -3.16 -3.95 1.90
CA ILE A 31 -1.97 -4.79 2.07
C ILE A 31 -1.69 -5.01 3.56
N LYS A 32 -1.74 -3.95 4.39
CA LYS A 32 -1.57 -4.06 5.84
C LYS A 32 -2.59 -5.02 6.47
N ILE A 33 -3.85 -4.97 6.04
CA ILE A 33 -4.89 -5.90 6.52
C ILE A 33 -4.55 -7.34 6.11
N MET A 34 -4.06 -7.58 4.89
CA MET A 34 -3.65 -8.94 4.46
C MET A 34 -2.41 -9.46 5.20
N GLU A 35 -1.62 -8.58 5.82
CA GLU A 35 -0.45 -8.93 6.63
C GLU A 35 -0.78 -9.09 8.12
N ASP A 36 -1.94 -8.59 8.56
CA ASP A 36 -2.30 -8.57 9.97
C ASP A 36 -2.61 -9.99 10.51
N PRO A 37 -1.99 -10.39 11.64
CA PRO A 37 -2.18 -11.73 12.22
C PRO A 37 -3.64 -12.02 12.63
N ASP A 38 -4.38 -11.04 13.13
CA ASP A 38 -5.75 -11.25 13.57
C ASP A 38 -6.69 -11.39 12.36
N PHE A 39 -6.45 -10.64 11.28
CA PHE A 39 -7.16 -10.87 10.02
C PHE A 39 -6.88 -12.26 9.45
N ARG A 40 -5.60 -12.68 9.38
CA ARG A 40 -5.21 -14.03 8.93
C ARG A 40 -5.80 -15.14 9.79
N ALA A 41 -5.90 -14.93 11.09
CA ALA A 41 -6.53 -15.88 12.01
C ALA A 41 -8.08 -15.85 11.96
N GLY A 42 -8.70 -14.96 11.18
CA GLY A 42 -10.16 -14.80 11.12
C GLY A 42 -10.76 -14.16 12.37
N LYS A 43 -9.96 -13.43 13.16
CA LYS A 43 -10.32 -12.82 14.43
C LYS A 43 -10.66 -11.34 14.26
N PHE A 44 -11.80 -11.04 13.67
CA PHE A 44 -12.24 -9.66 13.45
C PHE A 44 -13.75 -9.50 13.61
N ASN A 45 -14.19 -8.26 13.82
CA ASN A 45 -15.59 -7.88 13.89
C ASN A 45 -15.79 -6.51 13.22
N THR A 46 -16.98 -5.92 13.35
CA THR A 46 -17.32 -4.63 12.72
C THR A 46 -16.48 -3.45 13.22
N LYS A 47 -15.80 -3.58 14.36
CA LYS A 47 -14.90 -2.55 14.94
C LYS A 47 -13.42 -2.79 14.61
N TYR A 48 -13.10 -3.77 13.78
CA TYR A 48 -11.72 -4.21 13.53
C TYR A 48 -10.77 -3.04 13.20
N LEU A 49 -11.17 -2.11 12.32
CA LEU A 49 -10.32 -0.97 11.96
C LEU A 49 -10.13 0.02 13.13
N GLU A 50 -11.13 0.18 14.00
CA GLU A 50 -11.04 1.05 15.17
C GLU A 50 -10.07 0.49 16.23
N THR A 51 -9.99 -0.84 16.34
CA THR A 51 -9.14 -1.52 17.32
C THR A 51 -7.72 -1.80 16.83
N HIS A 52 -7.45 -1.57 15.53
CA HIS A 52 -6.14 -1.82 14.89
C HIS A 52 -5.61 -0.54 14.24
N PRO A 53 -5.33 0.54 15.00
CA PRO A 53 -4.86 1.81 14.45
C PRO A 53 -3.53 1.68 13.70
N HIS A 54 -2.70 0.68 14.03
CA HIS A 54 -1.44 0.39 13.34
C HIS A 54 -1.63 0.04 11.86
N LEU A 55 -2.83 -0.36 11.42
CA LEU A 55 -3.12 -0.61 10.01
C LEU A 55 -3.03 0.65 9.14
N PHE A 56 -3.18 1.83 9.77
CA PHE A 56 -3.03 3.12 9.10
C PHE A 56 -1.58 3.62 9.12
N GLU A 57 -0.67 2.90 9.78
CA GLU A 57 0.76 3.19 9.77
C GLU A 57 1.43 2.52 8.56
N TYR A 58 1.37 3.20 7.42
CA TYR A 58 2.03 2.78 6.18
C TYR A 58 2.77 3.95 5.53
N GLU A 59 3.86 3.61 4.83
CA GLU A 59 4.62 4.59 4.06
C GLU A 59 3.91 4.86 2.74
N GLU A 60 3.61 6.13 2.47
CA GLU A 60 3.27 6.57 1.12
C GLU A 60 4.55 6.59 0.29
N LYS A 61 4.66 5.66 -0.66
CA LYS A 61 5.80 5.61 -1.59
C LYS A 61 5.70 6.77 -2.57
N LEU A 62 6.83 7.45 -2.78
CA LEU A 62 6.98 8.44 -3.85
C LEU A 62 6.65 7.80 -5.19
N GLY A 63 5.78 8.45 -5.96
CA GLY A 63 5.43 8.02 -7.30
C GLY A 63 6.57 8.27 -8.29
N LYS A 64 6.46 7.66 -9.48
CA LYS A 64 7.38 7.93 -10.60
C LYS A 64 7.43 9.42 -10.93
N GLU A 65 6.30 10.10 -10.84
CA GLU A 65 6.15 11.54 -11.09
C GLU A 65 6.98 12.39 -10.12
N ASP A 66 6.95 12.07 -8.82
CA ASP A 66 7.73 12.77 -7.80
C ASP A 66 9.24 12.61 -8.05
N PHE A 67 9.66 11.41 -8.43
CA PHE A 67 11.07 11.13 -8.74
C PHE A 67 11.54 11.89 -9.99
N VAL A 68 10.71 11.95 -11.04
CA VAL A 68 10.99 12.72 -12.25
C VAL A 68 11.08 14.21 -11.95
N ALA A 69 10.18 14.75 -11.13
CA ALA A 69 10.20 16.14 -10.71
C ALA A 69 11.49 16.46 -9.93
N PHE A 70 11.88 15.60 -8.99
CA PHE A 70 13.11 15.73 -8.23
C PHE A 70 14.36 15.76 -9.13
N LEU A 71 14.49 14.81 -10.06
CA LEU A 71 15.62 14.77 -11.00
C LEU A 71 15.63 16.00 -11.93
N SER A 72 14.47 16.40 -12.44
CA SER A 72 14.35 17.56 -13.33
C SER A 72 14.79 18.85 -12.63
N ALA A 73 14.37 19.05 -11.38
CA ALA A 73 14.79 20.19 -10.56
C ALA A 73 16.31 20.17 -10.29
N ALA A 74 16.89 19.01 -10.00
CA ALA A 74 18.33 18.87 -9.76
C ALA A 74 19.16 19.22 -11.02
N ILE A 75 18.74 18.77 -12.19
CA ILE A 75 19.40 19.07 -13.47
C ILE A 75 19.28 20.57 -13.80
N ALA A 76 18.09 21.17 -13.62
CA ALA A 76 17.88 22.59 -13.86
C ALA A 76 18.80 23.45 -12.97
N ALA A 77 18.86 23.14 -11.66
CA ALA A 77 19.72 23.82 -10.71
C ALA A 77 21.22 23.68 -11.05
N TYR A 78 21.66 22.52 -11.54
CA TYR A 78 23.05 22.29 -11.95
C TYR A 78 23.43 23.08 -13.21
N HIS A 79 22.51 23.20 -14.17
CA HIS A 79 22.75 23.92 -15.43
C HIS A 79 22.38 25.41 -15.39
N GLY A 80 21.90 25.92 -14.25
CA GLY A 80 21.58 27.34 -14.06
C GLY A 80 20.34 27.81 -14.80
N LEU A 81 19.35 26.93 -14.98
CA LEU A 81 17.99 27.27 -15.43
C LEU A 81 17.11 27.69 -14.24
#